data_AF-A0A953G8I4-F1
#
_entry.id   AF-A0A953G8I4-F1
#
_cell.length_a   1.000
_cell.length_b   1.000
_cell.length_c   1.000
_cell.angle_alpha   90.00
_cell.angle_beta   90.00
_cell.angle_gamma   90.00
#
_symmetry.space_group_name_H-M   'P 1'
#
loop_
_entity.id
_entity.type
_entity.pdbx_description
1 polymer ?
#
loop_
_entity_poly.entity_id
_entity_poly.type
_entity_poly.pdbx_seq_one_letter_code
_entity_poly.pdbx_strand_id
1 'polypeptide(L)'
;MVRGWGVLIVLIWCAMGTVLAQVSQRYAALGDSSVGLSSTQWLNQRYIYGRYSSGYGPVQKLKLGQMFTISGDSVTVTSGGTGDVNQGGNSYGATMSIGTNDNQQFRFRTNGVERFSITAGSSTGGLINHTYVSSTTNAVVDAYTINASSTGTVANGFGSGFKFTASNASGLNKDLAYISPYWVSATNSSEISAIKFRTQIFGSLITAGEFTSSNSGGGSLKIDPGLYPLSIDGLNFSPNIGYTFGPSLYSWEINTGLTNNAAAILLKTTGAGSGTTVNAGTQSATNPTSNTFLSVTGSVTASGAGSNNYTGLMLNNTFTESGGNAGVTRGLYVNDVPNSSINDYRAVDIATQYGKGLYQSNTSIQNNLAGKTNIGSTGDPIVKLKVTGRFASAKGANVASANNMALGQDGNSFSITGSTTINTIDATNWIAGSVIYLIFSASCTVAHNTAGTGARLFLAGSVNMAAVANSTLTLIYDGSVWQEISRKTP
;
A
#
# COMPACT_ATOMS: atom_id res chain seq x y z
N MET A 1 30.05 121.14 -76.37
CA MET A 1 29.27 119.90 -76.50
C MET A 1 29.25 119.21 -75.14
N VAL A 2 28.17 119.46 -74.39
CA VAL A 2 27.86 118.87 -73.09
C VAL A 2 26.85 117.74 -73.33
N ARG A 3 26.85 116.73 -72.44
CA ARG A 3 25.85 115.65 -72.22
C ARG A 3 26.26 114.28 -72.78
N GLY A 4 26.54 113.33 -71.87
CA GLY A 4 26.70 111.91 -72.23
C GLY A 4 27.08 110.93 -71.12
N TRP A 5 27.56 111.38 -69.95
CA TRP A 5 28.19 110.48 -68.97
C TRP A 5 27.45 110.30 -67.63
N GLY A 6 26.28 110.92 -67.45
CA GLY A 6 25.54 110.89 -66.18
C GLY A 6 24.60 109.69 -65.97
N VAL A 7 24.30 108.90 -67.00
CA VAL A 7 23.23 107.88 -66.94
C VAL A 7 23.77 106.45 -66.73
N LEU A 8 25.06 106.19 -66.98
CA LEU A 8 25.62 104.84 -66.89
C LEU A 8 26.00 104.42 -65.45
N ILE A 9 26.33 105.36 -64.57
CA ILE A 9 26.77 105.06 -63.20
C ILE A 9 25.61 104.74 -62.25
N VAL A 10 24.41 105.28 -62.50
CA VAL A 10 23.23 105.03 -61.65
C VAL A 10 22.60 103.64 -61.92
N LEU A 11 22.72 103.12 -63.14
CA LEU A 11 22.20 101.79 -63.49
C LEU A 11 23.05 100.64 -62.93
N ILE A 12 24.37 100.81 -62.82
CA ILE A 12 25.26 99.78 -62.24
C ILE A 12 25.09 99.71 -60.71
N TRP A 13 24.86 100.84 -60.03
CA TRP A 13 24.67 100.84 -58.58
C TRP A 13 23.30 100.26 -58.16
N CYS A 14 22.26 100.43 -58.98
CA CYS A 14 20.94 99.84 -58.72
C CYS A 14 20.89 98.32 -59.01
N ALA A 15 21.66 97.83 -59.99
CA ALA A 15 21.78 96.39 -60.28
C ALA A 15 22.66 95.66 -59.24
N MET A 16 23.70 96.29 -58.70
CA MET A 16 24.50 95.68 -57.62
C MET A 16 23.78 95.72 -56.26
N GLY A 17 22.97 96.73 -55.98
CA GLY A 17 22.15 96.79 -54.76
C GLY A 17 21.10 95.68 -54.67
N THR A 18 20.51 95.28 -55.80
CA THR A 18 19.52 94.18 -55.84
C THR A 18 20.18 92.80 -55.73
N VAL A 19 21.37 92.61 -56.31
CA VAL A 19 22.13 91.34 -56.15
C VAL A 19 22.69 91.21 -54.73
N LEU A 20 23.21 92.29 -54.11
CA LEU A 20 23.67 92.24 -52.72
C LEU A 20 22.53 92.12 -51.70
N ALA A 21 21.35 92.70 -51.95
CA ALA A 21 20.19 92.49 -51.09
C ALA A 21 19.63 91.06 -51.19
N GLN A 22 19.64 90.43 -52.37
CA GLN A 22 19.23 89.03 -52.52
C GLN A 22 20.27 88.03 -51.97
N VAL A 23 21.56 88.36 -52.03
CA VAL A 23 22.61 87.55 -51.38
C VAL A 23 22.57 87.76 -49.85
N SER A 24 22.39 88.98 -49.36
CA SER A 24 22.27 89.26 -47.92
C SER A 24 21.00 88.65 -47.29
N GLN A 25 19.84 88.66 -47.97
CA GLN A 25 18.65 87.96 -47.47
C GLN A 25 18.79 86.42 -47.49
N ARG A 26 19.60 85.86 -48.39
CA ARG A 26 19.91 84.42 -48.37
C ARG A 26 20.92 84.03 -47.28
N TYR A 27 21.76 84.95 -46.81
CA TYR A 27 22.72 84.70 -45.73
C TYR A 27 22.22 85.12 -44.34
N ALA A 28 21.30 86.09 -44.23
CA ALA A 28 20.72 86.51 -42.94
C ALA A 28 19.79 85.43 -42.33
N ALA A 29 19.19 84.57 -43.15
CA ALA A 29 18.42 83.42 -42.65
C ALA A 29 19.29 82.28 -42.07
N LEU A 30 20.61 82.40 -42.14
CA LEU A 30 21.57 81.41 -41.61
C LEU A 30 22.27 81.87 -40.33
N GLY A 31 22.05 83.11 -39.89
CA GLY A 31 22.67 83.71 -38.71
C GLY A 31 21.83 83.63 -37.43
N ASP A 32 20.61 83.12 -37.51
CA ASP A 32 19.78 82.88 -36.32
C ASP A 32 20.21 81.55 -35.70
N SER A 33 20.84 81.63 -34.54
CA SER A 33 21.29 80.50 -33.72
C SER A 33 20.13 79.70 -33.12
N SER A 34 18.89 80.08 -33.40
CA SER A 34 17.71 79.25 -33.19
C SER A 34 17.25 78.62 -34.50
N VAL A 35 17.62 77.36 -34.73
CA VAL A 35 17.03 76.55 -35.82
C VAL A 35 15.59 76.23 -35.42
N GLY A 36 14.68 77.19 -35.61
CA GLY A 36 13.26 76.92 -35.69
C GLY A 36 12.99 76.12 -36.95
N LEU A 37 12.12 75.10 -36.89
CA LEU A 37 11.76 74.20 -37.99
C LEU A 37 11.29 74.90 -39.30
N SER A 38 11.15 76.22 -39.31
CA SER A 38 10.89 77.02 -40.51
C SER A 38 12.13 77.26 -41.40
N SER A 39 13.36 77.04 -40.89
CA SER A 39 14.59 77.23 -41.66
C SER A 39 15.17 75.95 -42.27
N THR A 40 14.59 74.77 -41.99
CA THR A 40 14.87 73.54 -42.73
C THR A 40 14.29 73.61 -44.15
N GLN A 41 15.09 74.08 -45.11
CA GLN A 41 14.74 73.97 -46.51
C GLN A 41 14.76 72.50 -46.94
N TRP A 42 13.58 71.96 -47.29
CA TRP A 42 13.40 70.65 -47.93
C TRP A 42 13.98 70.68 -49.36
N LEU A 43 15.31 70.71 -49.48
CA LEU A 43 15.98 70.85 -50.78
C LEU A 43 16.08 69.53 -51.56
N ASN A 44 15.84 68.38 -50.92
CA ASN A 44 15.61 67.09 -51.59
C ASN A 44 15.13 66.07 -50.55
N GLN A 45 14.10 65.27 -50.85
CA GLN A 45 13.43 64.32 -49.92
C GLN A 45 14.32 63.22 -49.30
N ARG A 46 15.64 63.23 -49.54
CA ARG A 46 16.58 62.17 -49.11
C ARG A 46 17.59 62.58 -48.04
N TYR A 47 17.74 63.86 -47.72
CA TYR A 47 18.83 64.29 -46.82
C TYR A 47 18.40 65.46 -45.93
N ILE A 48 18.70 65.33 -44.63
CA ILE A 48 18.74 66.48 -43.70
C ILE A 48 20.21 66.89 -43.58
N TYR A 49 20.46 68.19 -43.71
CA TYR A 49 21.77 68.79 -43.56
C TYR A 49 21.79 69.62 -42.28
N GLY A 50 22.70 69.28 -41.36
CA GLY A 50 22.93 70.03 -40.13
C GLY A 50 24.38 70.53 -40.05
N ARG A 51 24.59 71.66 -39.37
CA ARG A 51 25.92 72.13 -38.94
C ARG A 51 25.98 72.13 -37.41
N TYR A 52 27.18 71.91 -36.88
CA TYR A 52 27.44 72.11 -35.45
C TYR A 52 27.17 73.58 -35.08
N SER A 53 26.65 73.82 -33.87
CA SER A 53 26.20 75.12 -33.37
C SER A 53 27.27 76.23 -33.36
N SER A 54 28.55 75.89 -33.54
CA SER A 54 29.67 76.83 -33.62
C SER A 54 29.96 77.34 -35.04
N GLY A 55 29.20 76.93 -36.07
CA GLY A 55 29.27 77.50 -37.43
C GLY A 55 30.49 77.10 -38.28
N TYR A 56 31.54 76.53 -37.67
CA TYR A 56 32.78 76.12 -38.34
C TYR A 56 32.95 74.60 -38.29
N GLY A 57 32.43 73.91 -39.29
CA GLY A 57 32.62 72.47 -39.48
C GLY A 57 31.98 71.96 -40.79
N PRO A 58 32.42 70.81 -41.32
CA PRO A 58 31.81 70.21 -42.50
C PRO A 58 30.33 69.90 -42.23
N VAL A 59 29.47 70.17 -43.21
CA VAL A 59 28.04 69.86 -43.12
C VAL A 59 27.88 68.35 -42.94
N GLN A 60 27.30 67.95 -41.81
CA GLN A 60 27.00 66.54 -41.58
C GLN A 60 25.75 66.17 -42.37
N LYS A 61 25.88 65.14 -43.21
CA LYS A 61 24.84 64.67 -44.11
C LYS A 61 24.17 63.45 -43.49
N LEU A 62 22.95 63.61 -42.99
CA LEU A 62 22.14 62.47 -42.56
C LEU A 62 21.33 61.98 -43.76
N LYS A 63 21.64 60.77 -44.26
CA LYS A 63 20.86 60.11 -45.32
C LYS A 63 19.60 59.55 -44.72
N LEU A 64 18.45 60.14 -45.07
CA LEU A 64 17.16 59.57 -44.74
C LEU A 64 16.83 58.52 -45.79
N GLY A 65 16.72 57.26 -45.37
CA GLY A 65 16.09 56.22 -46.19
C GLY A 65 14.61 56.57 -46.42
N GLN A 66 13.97 55.94 -47.40
CA GLN A 66 12.57 56.21 -47.81
C GLN A 66 11.51 56.03 -46.71
N MET A 67 11.89 55.70 -45.49
CA MET A 67 10.98 55.27 -44.43
C MET A 67 11.27 55.96 -43.08
N PHE A 68 11.94 57.13 -43.11
CA PHE A 68 12.20 57.92 -41.90
C PHE A 68 11.38 59.22 -41.95
N THR A 69 10.36 59.32 -41.11
CA THR A 69 9.52 60.52 -40.97
C THR A 69 9.65 61.07 -39.55
N ILE A 70 10.13 62.31 -39.44
CA ILE A 70 10.07 63.07 -38.18
C ILE A 70 8.77 63.87 -38.21
N SER A 71 7.92 63.66 -37.21
CA SER A 71 6.66 64.39 -37.02
C SER A 71 6.59 64.87 -35.57
N GLY A 72 6.72 66.19 -35.37
CA GLY A 72 6.83 66.78 -34.03
C GLY A 72 8.02 66.21 -33.25
N ASP A 73 7.79 65.81 -32.01
CA ASP A 73 8.81 65.24 -31.11
C ASP A 73 9.04 63.73 -31.33
N SER A 74 8.47 63.15 -32.38
CA SER A 74 8.56 61.70 -32.65
C SER A 74 9.27 61.39 -33.97
N VAL A 75 10.14 60.39 -33.92
CA VAL A 75 10.77 59.77 -35.09
C VAL A 75 10.01 58.48 -35.39
N THR A 76 9.30 58.44 -36.52
CA THR A 76 8.59 57.23 -36.99
C THR A 76 9.38 56.59 -38.12
N VAL A 77 9.82 55.34 -37.92
CA VAL A 77 10.44 54.53 -38.98
C VAL A 77 9.39 53.55 -39.51
N THR A 78 8.68 53.91 -40.58
CA THR A 78 7.62 53.07 -41.16
C THR A 78 8.22 52.02 -42.07
N SER A 79 8.83 50.95 -41.52
CA SER A 79 9.36 49.87 -42.35
C SER A 79 8.32 48.79 -42.66
N GLY A 80 8.09 48.53 -43.95
CA GLY A 80 7.37 47.34 -44.39
C GLY A 80 8.16 46.08 -44.00
N GLY A 81 7.72 45.39 -42.96
CA GLY A 81 8.12 44.00 -42.68
C GLY A 81 9.33 43.75 -41.76
N THR A 82 9.87 44.75 -41.06
CA THR A 82 10.93 44.53 -40.04
C THR A 82 10.54 45.16 -38.71
N GLY A 83 10.40 44.34 -37.66
CA GLY A 83 9.94 44.77 -36.34
C GLY A 83 10.93 45.68 -35.60
N ASP A 84 10.40 46.51 -34.69
CA ASP A 84 11.09 47.52 -33.86
C ASP A 84 12.24 47.00 -32.99
N VAL A 85 12.42 45.68 -32.90
CA VAL A 85 13.46 45.03 -32.10
C VAL A 85 14.26 44.08 -32.98
N ASN A 86 15.03 44.63 -33.91
CA ASN A 86 16.00 43.85 -34.69
C ASN A 86 17.43 44.14 -34.20
N GLN A 87 17.75 43.66 -32.99
CA GLN A 87 19.06 43.83 -32.35
C GLN A 87 20.09 42.74 -32.73
N GLY A 88 19.86 41.95 -33.79
CA GLY A 88 20.82 40.92 -34.22
C GLY A 88 21.13 39.84 -33.18
N GLY A 89 20.33 39.75 -32.10
CA GLY A 89 20.37 38.65 -31.14
C GLY A 89 21.23 38.83 -29.89
N ASN A 90 21.92 39.95 -29.65
CA ASN A 90 22.72 40.12 -28.41
C ASN A 90 22.74 41.57 -27.90
N SER A 91 21.93 41.88 -26.87
CA SER A 91 22.09 43.07 -26.04
C SER A 91 22.93 42.72 -24.81
N TYR A 92 24.25 42.91 -24.86
CA TYR A 92 25.11 42.66 -23.70
C TYR A 92 24.95 43.80 -22.67
N GLY A 93 24.37 43.47 -21.52
CA GLY A 93 24.59 44.21 -20.25
C GLY A 93 23.56 45.26 -19.84
N ALA A 94 22.51 45.54 -20.62
CA ALA A 94 21.43 46.44 -20.24
C ALA A 94 20.05 45.76 -20.36
N THR A 95 19.16 46.02 -19.40
CA THR A 95 17.78 45.53 -19.42
C THR A 95 17.03 46.15 -20.60
N MET A 96 16.51 45.33 -21.51
CA MET A 96 15.55 45.76 -22.52
C MET A 96 14.14 45.64 -21.95
N SER A 97 13.47 46.77 -21.73
CA SER A 97 12.07 46.81 -21.30
C SER A 97 11.17 47.07 -22.50
N ILE A 98 10.32 46.11 -22.84
CA ILE A 98 9.25 46.24 -23.84
C ILE A 98 7.93 46.06 -23.10
N GLY A 99 7.00 47.00 -23.26
CA GLY A 99 5.71 46.91 -22.60
C GLY A 99 4.72 47.94 -23.14
N THR A 100 3.52 47.89 -22.60
CA THR A 100 2.43 48.84 -22.84
C THR A 100 2.07 49.49 -21.50
N ASN A 101 1.94 50.81 -21.44
CA ASN A 101 1.74 51.56 -20.19
C ASN A 101 0.28 51.97 -19.92
N ASP A 102 -0.67 51.72 -20.83
CA ASP A 102 -2.03 52.28 -20.75
C ASP A 102 -3.15 51.23 -20.78
N ASN A 103 -3.00 50.12 -20.03
CA ASN A 103 -3.98 49.02 -20.07
C ASN A 103 -4.24 48.48 -21.49
N GLN A 104 -3.21 48.56 -22.35
CA GLN A 104 -3.27 48.00 -23.69
C GLN A 104 -2.69 46.59 -23.70
N GLN A 105 -3.05 45.82 -24.73
CA GLN A 105 -2.59 44.45 -24.85
C GLN A 105 -1.22 44.41 -25.55
N PHE A 106 -0.26 43.73 -24.95
CA PHE A 106 0.99 43.37 -25.62
C PHE A 106 0.83 42.03 -26.33
N ARG A 107 1.22 41.92 -27.61
CA ARG A 107 0.94 40.71 -28.43
C ARG A 107 2.08 40.35 -29.36
N PHE A 108 2.44 39.07 -29.40
CA PHE A 108 3.20 38.45 -30.47
C PHE A 108 2.27 37.62 -31.36
N ARG A 109 2.29 37.92 -32.65
CA ARG A 109 1.53 37.20 -33.68
C ARG A 109 2.46 36.53 -34.67
N THR A 110 2.09 35.33 -35.10
CA THR A 110 2.74 34.64 -36.22
C THR A 110 1.67 34.12 -37.15
N ASN A 111 1.76 34.47 -38.44
CA ASN A 111 0.79 34.10 -39.47
C ASN A 111 -0.66 34.44 -39.10
N GLY A 112 -0.89 35.67 -38.60
CA GLY A 112 -2.22 36.14 -38.17
C GLY A 112 -2.73 35.57 -36.85
N VAL A 113 -2.07 34.56 -36.27
CA VAL A 113 -2.46 33.95 -34.99
C VAL A 113 -1.68 34.57 -33.85
N GLU A 114 -2.38 34.98 -32.79
CA GLU A 114 -1.77 35.46 -31.54
C GLU A 114 -1.16 34.29 -30.78
N ARG A 115 0.17 34.25 -30.69
CA ARG A 115 0.93 33.17 -30.05
C ARG A 115 1.20 33.44 -28.59
N PHE A 116 1.45 34.71 -28.24
CA PHE A 116 1.64 35.15 -26.86
C PHE A 116 1.01 36.52 -26.70
N SER A 117 0.35 36.77 -25.58
CA SER A 117 -0.07 38.12 -25.21
C SER A 117 -0.11 38.34 -23.71
N ILE A 118 0.03 39.60 -23.31
CA ILE A 118 -0.28 40.07 -21.97
C ILE A 118 -1.53 40.93 -22.11
N THR A 119 -2.61 40.47 -21.49
CA THR A 119 -3.93 41.09 -21.59
C THR A 119 -3.98 42.41 -20.80
N ALA A 120 -4.82 43.33 -21.25
CA ALA A 120 -5.23 44.50 -20.48
C ALA A 120 -5.79 44.08 -19.10
N GLY A 121 -5.23 44.60 -18.01
CA GLY A 121 -5.67 44.37 -16.64
C GLY A 121 -6.28 45.62 -16.03
N SER A 122 -7.36 45.48 -15.25
CA SER A 122 -8.15 46.62 -14.74
C SER A 122 -7.40 47.58 -13.81
N SER A 123 -6.22 47.23 -13.28
CA SER A 123 -5.47 48.14 -12.41
C SER A 123 -3.97 47.90 -12.26
N THR A 124 -3.41 46.67 -12.36
CA THR A 124 -1.95 46.49 -12.14
C THR A 124 -1.34 45.19 -12.68
N GLY A 125 -2.09 44.34 -13.40
CA GLY A 125 -1.55 43.06 -13.88
C GLY A 125 -2.33 42.50 -15.06
N GLY A 126 -1.62 42.10 -16.11
CA GLY A 126 -2.19 41.45 -17.29
C GLY A 126 -2.10 39.93 -17.21
N LEU A 127 -3.10 39.24 -17.76
CA LEU A 127 -3.06 37.79 -17.91
C LEU A 127 -2.17 37.41 -19.10
N ILE A 128 -1.21 36.51 -18.88
CA ILE A 128 -0.39 35.94 -19.95
C ILE A 128 -1.21 34.86 -20.66
N ASN A 129 -1.53 35.10 -21.93
CA ASN A 129 -2.10 34.11 -22.83
C ASN A 129 -1.02 33.54 -23.74
N HIS A 130 -1.03 32.23 -23.94
CA HIS A 130 -0.21 31.57 -24.94
C HIS A 130 -1.07 30.61 -25.74
N THR A 131 -0.99 30.71 -27.06
CA THR A 131 -1.80 29.92 -27.98
C THR A 131 -0.91 29.00 -28.78
N TYR A 132 -0.92 27.73 -28.40
CA TYR A 132 -0.35 26.66 -29.21
C TYR A 132 -1.42 26.15 -30.20
N VAL A 133 -1.03 25.97 -31.46
CA VAL A 133 -1.89 25.43 -32.53
C VAL A 133 -1.09 24.37 -33.25
N SER A 134 -1.59 23.12 -33.26
CA SER A 134 -0.96 21.98 -33.91
C SER A 134 -1.92 21.28 -34.86
N SER A 135 -1.37 20.74 -35.94
CA SER A 135 -2.08 19.80 -36.83
C SER A 135 -1.81 18.33 -36.45
N THR A 136 -0.98 18.06 -35.45
CA THR A 136 -0.62 16.70 -35.02
C THR A 136 -1.73 16.09 -34.17
N THR A 137 -2.24 14.91 -34.55
CA THR A 137 -3.38 14.27 -33.88
C THR A 137 -3.00 13.05 -33.02
N ASN A 138 -1.78 12.55 -33.17
CA ASN A 138 -1.35 11.29 -32.57
C ASN A 138 0.06 11.34 -31.94
N ALA A 139 0.58 12.53 -31.64
CA ALA A 139 1.81 12.70 -30.89
C ALA A 139 1.71 13.86 -29.91
N VAL A 140 2.38 13.74 -28.77
CA VAL A 140 2.56 14.83 -27.81
C VAL A 140 3.50 15.85 -28.42
N VAL A 141 3.11 17.13 -28.41
CA VAL A 141 3.99 18.23 -28.81
C VAL A 141 4.13 19.20 -27.65
N ASP A 142 5.37 19.57 -27.34
CA ASP A 142 5.67 20.46 -26.23
C ASP A 142 5.32 21.91 -26.62
N ALA A 143 4.33 22.47 -25.92
CA ALA A 143 4.01 23.90 -26.03
C ALA A 143 5.01 24.77 -25.26
N TYR A 144 5.67 24.20 -24.25
CA TYR A 144 6.67 24.84 -23.41
C TYR A 144 7.78 23.86 -23.07
N THR A 145 9.03 24.28 -23.24
CA THR A 145 10.19 23.54 -22.77
C THR A 145 10.93 24.39 -21.75
N ILE A 146 11.03 23.88 -20.53
CA ILE A 146 11.85 24.50 -19.47
C ILE A 146 13.07 23.63 -19.29
N ASN A 147 14.23 24.15 -19.70
CA ASN A 147 15.48 23.44 -19.58
C ASN A 147 16.25 23.94 -18.35
N ALA A 148 16.57 23.04 -17.44
CA ALA A 148 17.50 23.30 -16.34
C ALA A 148 18.80 22.57 -16.65
N SER A 149 19.91 23.30 -16.73
CA SER A 149 21.26 22.75 -16.92
C SER A 149 22.16 23.15 -15.76
N SER A 150 22.97 22.22 -15.26
CA SER A 150 24.01 22.49 -14.27
C SER A 150 25.38 22.17 -14.88
N THR A 151 26.37 23.03 -14.64
CA THR A 151 27.76 22.82 -15.06
C THR A 151 28.65 22.30 -13.91
N GLY A 152 28.09 22.12 -12.72
CA GLY A 152 28.79 21.58 -11.55
C GLY A 152 28.61 20.07 -11.38
N THR A 153 29.35 19.46 -10.44
CA THR A 153 29.11 18.08 -10.02
C THR A 153 27.65 17.92 -9.59
N VAL A 154 26.92 17.03 -10.25
CA VAL A 154 25.47 16.98 -10.11
C VAL A 154 25.11 16.46 -8.71
N ALA A 155 24.66 17.36 -7.85
CA ALA A 155 24.05 16.98 -6.58
C ALA A 155 22.65 16.40 -6.87
N ASN A 156 22.29 15.31 -6.18
CA ASN A 156 20.94 14.74 -6.24
C ASN A 156 19.91 15.84 -5.97
N GLY A 157 18.85 15.92 -6.78
CA GLY A 157 17.76 16.89 -6.56
C GLY A 157 17.67 18.07 -7.54
N PHE A 158 18.37 18.06 -8.67
CA PHE A 158 18.40 19.21 -9.59
C PHE A 158 17.22 19.20 -10.60
N GLY A 159 16.59 20.36 -10.81
CA GLY A 159 15.46 20.47 -11.74
C GLY A 159 14.91 21.88 -11.89
N SER A 160 13.69 21.96 -12.43
CA SER A 160 12.94 23.21 -12.60
C SER A 160 11.61 23.12 -11.82
N GLY A 161 10.91 24.23 -11.62
CA GLY A 161 9.60 24.15 -10.99
C GLY A 161 8.71 25.35 -11.20
N PHE A 162 7.41 25.10 -11.07
CA PHE A 162 6.37 26.10 -11.08
C PHE A 162 5.98 26.44 -9.64
N LYS A 163 6.13 27.71 -9.27
CA LYS A 163 5.77 28.22 -7.95
C LYS A 163 4.50 29.04 -8.03
N PHE A 164 3.51 28.66 -7.23
CA PHE A 164 2.25 29.37 -7.10
C PHE A 164 2.28 30.17 -5.81
N THR A 165 2.11 31.49 -5.91
CA THR A 165 2.05 32.39 -4.75
C THR A 165 0.78 33.21 -4.78
N ALA A 166 0.24 33.55 -3.62
CA ALA A 166 -0.84 34.52 -3.50
C ALA A 166 -0.59 35.44 -2.31
N SER A 167 -1.06 36.67 -2.41
CA SER A 167 -1.12 37.61 -1.29
C SER A 167 -2.37 37.36 -0.48
N ASN A 168 -2.24 37.31 0.84
CA ASN A 168 -3.41 37.35 1.72
C ASN A 168 -3.91 38.80 1.90
N ALA A 169 -5.02 38.98 2.62
CA ALA A 169 -5.57 40.30 2.92
C ALA A 169 -4.60 41.24 3.68
N SER A 170 -3.55 40.70 4.29
CA SER A 170 -2.48 41.46 4.96
C SER A 170 -1.37 41.91 4.01
N GLY A 171 -1.49 41.67 2.70
CA GLY A 171 -0.50 42.04 1.68
C GLY A 171 0.77 41.17 1.69
N LEU A 172 0.79 40.09 2.48
CA LEU A 172 1.93 39.18 2.53
C LEU A 172 1.81 38.12 1.44
N ASN A 173 2.80 38.04 0.57
CA ASN A 173 2.92 36.95 -0.40
C ASN A 173 3.25 35.64 0.31
N LYS A 174 2.43 34.62 0.06
CA LYS A 174 2.58 33.27 0.59
C LYS A 174 2.68 32.29 -0.56
N ASP A 175 3.51 31.27 -0.38
CA ASP A 175 3.60 30.14 -1.28
C ASP A 175 2.36 29.27 -1.07
N LEU A 176 1.62 28.97 -2.13
CA LEU A 176 0.45 28.10 -2.08
C LEU A 176 0.82 26.66 -2.43
N ALA A 177 1.53 26.51 -3.53
CA ALA A 177 1.92 25.22 -4.07
C ALA A 177 3.20 25.33 -4.89
N TYR A 178 3.87 24.19 -5.05
CA TYR A 178 5.04 24.07 -5.89
C TYR A 178 5.06 22.73 -6.59
N ILE A 179 5.23 22.74 -7.90
CA ILE A 179 5.38 21.55 -8.73
C ILE A 179 6.81 21.56 -9.27
N SER A 180 7.59 20.54 -8.92
CA SER A 180 8.98 20.43 -9.39
C SER A 180 9.28 19.07 -10.02
N PRO A 181 9.44 19.00 -11.34
CA PRO A 181 10.22 17.95 -11.97
C PRO A 181 11.72 18.12 -11.66
N TYR A 182 12.37 17.04 -11.24
CA TYR A 182 13.78 17.03 -10.92
C TYR A 182 14.44 15.67 -11.12
N TRP A 183 15.76 15.65 -11.26
CA TRP A 183 16.58 14.46 -11.25
C TRP A 183 16.88 14.03 -9.82
N VAL A 184 16.41 12.84 -9.44
CA VAL A 184 16.84 12.15 -8.22
C VAL A 184 18.27 11.65 -8.40
N SER A 185 18.56 11.04 -9.54
CA SER A 185 19.90 10.71 -10.04
C SER A 185 20.03 11.24 -11.46
N ALA A 186 21.03 12.07 -11.71
CA ALA A 186 21.34 12.63 -13.04
C ALA A 186 22.51 11.90 -13.72
N THR A 187 22.96 10.77 -13.16
CA THR A 187 24.08 10.01 -13.71
C THR A 187 23.62 9.25 -14.94
N ASN A 188 24.33 9.46 -16.06
CA ASN A 188 24.02 8.83 -17.33
C ASN A 188 23.87 7.30 -17.20
N SER A 189 22.87 6.72 -17.85
CA SER A 189 22.49 5.30 -17.77
C SER A 189 21.90 4.82 -16.43
N SER A 190 21.62 5.74 -15.52
CA SER A 190 20.94 5.48 -14.24
C SER A 190 20.00 6.63 -13.84
N GLU A 191 19.51 7.36 -14.84
CA GLU A 191 18.75 8.59 -14.65
C GLU A 191 17.39 8.28 -14.02
N ILE A 192 17.20 8.79 -12.80
CA ILE A 192 15.93 8.67 -12.09
C ILE A 192 15.34 10.07 -12.01
N SER A 193 14.20 10.26 -12.66
CA SER A 193 13.41 11.50 -12.55
C SER A 193 12.29 11.34 -11.54
N ALA A 194 11.92 12.46 -10.93
CA ALA A 194 10.75 12.55 -10.08
C ALA A 194 9.98 13.84 -10.33
N ILE A 195 8.68 13.80 -10.04
CA ILE A 195 7.82 14.99 -9.96
C ILE A 195 7.28 15.08 -8.54
N LYS A 196 7.56 16.20 -7.89
CA LYS A 196 7.15 16.48 -6.51
C LYS A 196 6.10 17.58 -6.47
N PHE A 197 5.01 17.29 -5.77
CA PHE A 197 3.93 18.21 -5.48
C PHE A 197 4.06 18.65 -4.02
N ARG A 198 4.23 19.95 -3.80
CA ARG A 198 4.24 20.54 -2.47
C ARG A 198 3.08 21.50 -2.29
N THR A 199 2.46 21.48 -1.13
CA THR A 199 1.39 22.41 -0.74
C THR A 199 1.73 23.05 0.58
N GLN A 200 1.18 24.23 0.83
CA GLN A 200 1.41 24.94 2.09
C GLN A 200 0.56 24.36 3.22
N ILE A 201 1.20 24.05 4.34
CA ILE A 201 0.55 23.80 5.62
C ILE A 201 1.31 24.60 6.70
N PHE A 202 0.59 25.39 7.49
CA PHE A 202 1.14 26.24 8.57
C PHE A 202 2.33 27.13 8.16
N GLY A 203 2.30 27.69 6.95
CA GLY A 203 3.32 28.63 6.49
C GLY A 203 4.55 28.00 5.85
N SER A 204 4.66 26.67 5.82
CA SER A 204 5.73 25.94 5.13
C SER A 204 5.19 25.08 3.99
N LEU A 205 5.98 24.88 2.94
CA LEU A 205 5.65 23.93 1.87
C LEU A 205 6.03 22.52 2.32
N ILE A 206 5.05 21.64 2.41
CA ILE A 206 5.25 20.21 2.69
C ILE A 206 5.04 19.40 1.42
N THR A 207 5.67 18.22 1.32
CA THR A 207 5.43 17.31 0.19
C THR A 207 4.06 16.69 0.37
N ALA A 208 3.15 16.89 -0.57
CA ALA A 208 1.85 16.24 -0.59
C ALA A 208 1.93 14.90 -1.34
N GLY A 209 2.74 14.85 -2.40
CA GLY A 209 2.96 13.65 -3.18
C GLY A 209 4.21 13.75 -4.05
N GLU A 210 4.75 12.60 -4.38
CA GLU A 210 5.91 12.45 -5.24
C GLU A 210 5.78 11.19 -6.08
N PHE A 211 5.95 11.36 -7.39
CA PHE A 211 6.08 10.27 -8.34
C PHE A 211 7.56 10.13 -8.69
N THR A 212 8.16 8.98 -8.44
CA THR A 212 9.56 8.71 -8.77
C THR A 212 9.62 7.54 -9.74
N SER A 213 10.37 7.69 -10.82
CA SER A 213 10.67 6.59 -11.74
C SER A 213 11.68 5.62 -11.10
N SER A 214 11.78 4.39 -11.62
CA SER A 214 12.86 3.45 -11.27
C SER A 214 13.53 2.92 -12.52
N ASN A 215 14.82 2.64 -12.41
CA ASN A 215 15.61 2.05 -13.49
C ASN A 215 15.20 0.59 -13.82
N SER A 216 14.37 -0.02 -12.98
CA SER A 216 13.94 -1.43 -13.11
C SER A 216 12.53 -1.60 -13.69
N GLY A 217 11.96 -0.55 -14.30
CA GLY A 217 10.62 -0.61 -14.91
C GLY A 217 9.46 -0.47 -13.91
N GLY A 218 9.74 -0.01 -12.69
CA GLY A 218 8.75 0.37 -11.69
C GLY A 218 8.70 1.88 -11.48
N GLY A 219 7.59 2.39 -10.95
CA GLY A 219 7.52 3.74 -10.41
C GLY A 219 7.04 3.67 -8.96
N SER A 220 7.43 4.62 -8.13
CA SER A 220 6.85 4.79 -6.80
C SER A 220 5.95 6.01 -6.78
N LEU A 221 4.79 5.86 -6.14
CA LEU A 221 3.95 6.96 -5.69
C LEU A 221 4.12 7.06 -4.19
N LYS A 222 4.84 8.09 -3.74
CA LYS A 222 4.87 8.46 -2.34
C LYS A 222 3.82 9.52 -2.10
N ILE A 223 2.83 9.22 -1.29
CA ILE A 223 1.92 10.23 -0.74
C ILE A 223 2.34 10.39 0.71
N ASP A 224 2.59 11.62 1.15
CA ASP A 224 2.91 11.91 2.55
C ASP A 224 1.58 12.26 3.24
N PRO A 225 0.95 11.31 3.95
CA PRO A 225 -0.25 11.63 4.69
C PRO A 225 0.19 12.51 5.86
N GLY A 226 -0.03 13.82 5.74
CA GLY A 226 0.00 14.69 6.89
C GLY A 226 -1.10 14.30 7.90
N LEU A 227 -1.74 15.29 8.51
CA LEU A 227 -2.80 15.09 9.51
C LEU A 227 -4.10 14.42 8.99
N TYR A 228 -4.19 14.02 7.72
CA TYR A 228 -5.42 13.52 7.11
C TYR A 228 -5.22 12.15 6.44
N PRO A 229 -6.23 11.26 6.53
CA PRO A 229 -6.18 9.95 5.91
C PRO A 229 -6.18 10.06 4.38
N LEU A 230 -5.36 9.24 3.74
CA LEU A 230 -5.35 9.07 2.30
C LEU A 230 -6.50 8.15 1.89
N SER A 231 -7.44 8.65 1.08
CA SER A 231 -8.41 7.83 0.38
C SER A 231 -7.95 7.63 -1.07
N ILE A 232 -7.68 6.38 -1.46
CA ILE A 232 -7.43 6.03 -2.86
C ILE A 232 -8.59 5.15 -3.33
N ASP A 233 -9.50 5.76 -4.09
CA ASP A 233 -10.63 5.05 -4.68
C ASP A 233 -10.25 4.45 -6.05
N GLY A 234 -10.79 3.27 -6.36
CA GLY A 234 -10.62 2.63 -7.67
C GLY A 234 -9.24 2.03 -8.01
N LEU A 235 -8.40 1.69 -7.01
CA LEU A 235 -7.14 0.99 -7.28
C LEU A 235 -7.39 -0.44 -7.80
N ASN A 236 -7.04 -0.68 -9.06
CA ASN A 236 -6.93 -2.03 -9.62
C ASN A 236 -5.51 -2.57 -9.37
N PHE A 237 -5.38 -3.50 -8.41
CA PHE A 237 -4.13 -4.23 -8.20
C PHE A 237 -3.95 -5.28 -9.30
N SER A 238 -2.81 -5.27 -9.99
CA SER A 238 -2.47 -6.26 -11.00
C SER A 238 -2.09 -7.58 -10.33
N PRO A 239 -2.64 -8.73 -10.75
CA PRO A 239 -2.48 -10.00 -10.04
C PRO A 239 -1.06 -10.56 -9.99
N ASN A 240 -0.08 -9.96 -10.69
CA ASN A 240 1.29 -10.46 -10.80
C ASN A 240 2.37 -9.51 -10.27
N ILE A 241 1.99 -8.45 -9.53
CA ILE A 241 2.93 -7.47 -8.99
C ILE A 241 2.84 -7.49 -7.46
N GLY A 242 3.99 -7.63 -6.79
CA GLY A 242 4.07 -7.50 -5.34
C GLY A 242 3.93 -6.03 -4.93
N TYR A 243 3.02 -5.74 -4.01
CA TYR A 243 2.82 -4.41 -3.45
C TYR A 243 3.35 -4.39 -2.01
N THR A 244 4.34 -3.54 -1.74
CA THR A 244 4.90 -3.38 -0.39
C THR A 244 4.27 -2.15 0.25
N PHE A 245 3.58 -2.36 1.38
CA PHE A 245 3.12 -1.28 2.24
C PHE A 245 4.17 -1.06 3.33
N GLY A 246 4.75 0.14 3.39
CA GLY A 246 5.81 0.46 4.34
C GLY A 246 5.34 0.47 5.81
N PRO A 247 6.27 0.46 6.77
CA PRO A 247 5.91 0.51 8.19
C PRO A 247 5.13 1.80 8.52
N SER A 248 3.99 1.68 9.19
CA SER A 248 3.20 2.82 9.69
C SER A 248 3.03 2.74 11.21
N LEU A 249 2.85 3.90 11.85
CA LEU A 249 2.45 3.99 13.27
C LEU A 249 0.94 3.76 13.50
N TYR A 250 0.17 3.61 12.42
CA TYR A 250 -1.29 3.52 12.43
C TYR A 250 -1.77 2.19 11.85
N SER A 251 -2.92 1.70 12.34
CA SER A 251 -3.57 0.49 11.86
C SER A 251 -3.98 0.62 10.39
N TRP A 252 -3.73 -0.42 9.61
CA TRP A 252 -4.19 -0.53 8.23
C TRP A 252 -5.59 -1.14 8.21
N GLU A 253 -6.56 -0.43 7.65
CA GLU A 253 -7.88 -0.97 7.35
C GLU A 253 -8.01 -1.16 5.83
N ILE A 254 -8.05 -2.42 5.38
CA ILE A 254 -8.35 -2.75 3.97
C ILE A 254 -9.85 -2.98 3.87
N ASN A 255 -10.60 -1.90 3.57
CA ASN A 255 -12.03 -1.99 3.32
C ASN A 255 -12.26 -2.23 1.82
N THR A 256 -12.26 -3.51 1.41
CA THR A 256 -12.67 -3.87 0.05
C THR A 256 -14.19 -3.80 -0.01
N GLY A 257 -14.76 -2.66 -0.41
CA GLY A 257 -16.21 -2.48 -0.62
C GLY A 257 -16.80 -3.33 -1.76
N LEU A 258 -16.29 -4.54 -1.98
CA LEU A 258 -16.71 -5.46 -3.02
C LEU A 258 -17.87 -6.33 -2.51
N THR A 259 -19.07 -5.98 -2.95
CA THR A 259 -20.34 -6.67 -2.66
C THR A 259 -20.52 -8.01 -3.38
N ASN A 260 -19.48 -8.58 -4.00
CA ASN A 260 -19.54 -9.86 -4.72
C ASN A 260 -18.66 -10.93 -4.08
N ASN A 261 -19.26 -11.70 -3.17
CA ASN A 261 -19.14 -13.15 -2.86
C ASN A 261 -17.84 -13.96 -3.02
N ALA A 262 -16.66 -13.40 -3.33
CA ALA A 262 -15.43 -14.18 -3.52
C ALA A 262 -14.11 -13.44 -3.19
N ALA A 263 -14.16 -12.34 -2.44
CA ALA A 263 -12.94 -11.66 -1.99
C ALA A 263 -12.49 -12.22 -0.63
N ALA A 264 -11.81 -13.37 -0.64
CA ALA A 264 -10.97 -13.74 0.49
C ALA A 264 -9.73 -12.83 0.48
N ILE A 265 -9.42 -12.18 1.60
CA ILE A 265 -8.09 -11.62 1.82
C ILE A 265 -7.12 -12.81 1.81
N LEU A 266 -6.48 -13.05 0.67
CA LEU A 266 -5.63 -14.20 0.44
C LEU A 266 -4.19 -13.86 0.84
N LEU A 267 -3.86 -14.07 2.11
CA LEU A 267 -2.49 -13.99 2.61
C LEU A 267 -1.75 -15.27 2.18
N LYS A 268 -0.99 -15.21 1.08
CA LYS A 268 -0.15 -16.30 0.56
C LYS A 268 1.33 -15.95 0.70
N THR A 269 2.13 -16.83 1.30
CA THR A 269 3.60 -16.84 1.12
C THR A 269 3.98 -17.91 0.11
N THR A 270 4.59 -17.54 -1.02
CA THR A 270 5.01 -18.46 -2.08
C THR A 270 6.52 -18.72 -2.05
N GLY A 271 7.07 -19.09 -0.89
CA GLY A 271 8.49 -19.42 -0.72
C GLY A 271 8.70 -20.75 0.00
N ALA A 272 9.58 -21.60 -0.53
CA ALA A 272 10.04 -22.80 0.18
C ALA A 272 10.71 -22.37 1.49
N GLY A 273 10.20 -22.85 2.64
CA GLY A 273 10.69 -22.47 3.97
C GLY A 273 10.06 -21.20 4.58
N SER A 274 9.03 -20.62 3.96
CA SER A 274 8.32 -19.45 4.49
C SER A 274 7.02 -19.85 5.17
N GLY A 275 6.93 -19.71 6.49
CA GLY A 275 5.65 -19.80 7.21
C GLY A 275 4.88 -18.49 7.08
N THR A 276 3.61 -18.52 6.65
CA THR A 276 2.73 -17.37 6.83
C THR A 276 2.31 -17.33 8.30
N THR A 277 2.92 -16.48 9.10
CA THR A 277 2.45 -16.20 10.46
C THR A 277 1.43 -15.08 10.39
N VAL A 278 0.14 -15.39 10.60
CA VAL A 278 -0.84 -14.35 10.97
C VAL A 278 -0.61 -14.04 12.45
N ASN A 279 0.37 -13.17 12.71
CA ASN A 279 0.65 -12.70 14.07
C ASN A 279 -0.27 -11.53 14.39
N ALA A 280 -1.49 -11.82 14.82
CA ALA A 280 -2.32 -10.82 15.49
C ALA A 280 -1.64 -10.55 16.84
N GLY A 281 -1.08 -9.34 17.03
CA GLY A 281 -0.24 -9.02 18.19
C GLY A 281 -0.90 -9.30 19.55
N THR A 282 -0.09 -9.29 20.60
CA THR A 282 -0.53 -9.49 22.00
C THR A 282 -1.65 -8.50 22.35
N GLN A 283 -2.89 -8.97 22.44
CA GLN A 283 -4.01 -8.14 22.90
C GLN A 283 -4.00 -8.03 24.42
N SER A 284 -3.34 -6.99 24.93
CA SER A 284 -3.43 -6.58 26.35
C SER A 284 -4.68 -5.72 26.53
N ALA A 285 -5.83 -6.35 26.76
CA ALA A 285 -7.04 -5.64 27.19
C ALA A 285 -7.09 -5.66 28.72
N THR A 286 -7.08 -4.48 29.35
CA THR A 286 -7.16 -4.32 30.81
C THR A 286 -8.54 -4.65 31.39
N ASN A 287 -9.55 -4.95 30.56
CA ASN A 287 -10.90 -5.31 31.01
C ASN A 287 -11.71 -6.10 29.94
N PRO A 288 -11.53 -7.43 29.80
CA PRO A 288 -12.18 -8.18 28.72
C PRO A 288 -13.40 -8.95 29.23
N THR A 289 -14.61 -8.51 28.88
CA THR A 289 -15.81 -9.34 29.04
C THR A 289 -15.99 -10.32 27.88
N SER A 290 -15.31 -10.14 26.74
CA SER A 290 -15.25 -11.10 25.61
C SER A 290 -14.19 -10.69 24.58
N ASN A 291 -12.97 -11.24 24.68
CA ASN A 291 -11.94 -11.04 23.66
C ASN A 291 -11.93 -12.21 22.67
N THR A 292 -12.05 -11.91 21.37
CA THR A 292 -11.90 -12.92 20.32
C THR A 292 -10.60 -12.67 19.57
N PHE A 293 -9.69 -13.65 19.58
CA PHE A 293 -8.40 -13.58 18.89
C PHE A 293 -8.52 -13.89 17.38
N LEU A 294 -9.36 -14.88 17.05
CA LEU A 294 -9.69 -15.27 15.68
C LEU A 294 -11.12 -15.79 15.66
N SER A 295 -12.00 -15.14 14.91
CA SER A 295 -13.34 -15.63 14.61
C SER A 295 -13.39 -16.09 13.16
N VAL A 296 -13.61 -17.38 12.96
CA VAL A 296 -13.92 -17.93 11.63
C VAL A 296 -15.42 -18.18 11.59
N THR A 297 -16.17 -17.15 11.21
CA THR A 297 -17.63 -17.23 11.06
C THR A 297 -17.98 -17.34 9.58
N GLY A 298 -18.59 -18.45 9.20
CA GLY A 298 -19.25 -18.58 7.90
C GLY A 298 -20.61 -19.24 8.09
N SER A 299 -21.60 -18.75 7.35
CA SER A 299 -22.91 -19.38 7.26
C SER A 299 -23.08 -19.90 5.84
N VAL A 300 -23.56 -21.13 5.71
CA VAL A 300 -24.08 -21.65 4.44
C VAL A 300 -25.56 -21.87 4.63
N THR A 301 -26.37 -21.09 3.93
CA THR A 301 -27.79 -21.40 3.76
C THR A 301 -27.88 -22.41 2.64
N ALA A 302 -28.07 -23.69 2.97
CA ALA A 302 -28.32 -24.73 1.97
C ALA A 302 -29.70 -24.51 1.34
N SER A 303 -29.76 -23.90 0.16
CA SER A 303 -30.99 -23.77 -0.63
C SER A 303 -31.18 -25.03 -1.49
N GLY A 304 -31.80 -26.06 -0.92
CA GLY A 304 -32.25 -27.25 -1.65
C GLY A 304 -31.82 -28.57 -1.02
N ALA A 305 -32.54 -29.64 -1.37
CA ALA A 305 -32.37 -31.02 -0.86
C ALA A 305 -31.04 -31.71 -1.28
N GLY A 306 -29.97 -30.94 -1.48
CA GLY A 306 -28.63 -31.43 -1.75
C GLY A 306 -27.81 -31.57 -0.46
N SER A 307 -27.06 -32.67 -0.35
CA SER A 307 -26.07 -32.84 0.71
C SER A 307 -24.92 -31.85 0.46
N ASN A 308 -24.90 -30.76 1.21
CA ASN A 308 -23.83 -29.76 1.14
C ASN A 308 -22.88 -29.95 2.33
N ASN A 309 -21.58 -30.09 2.05
CA ASN A 309 -20.55 -30.15 3.09
C ASN A 309 -20.03 -28.74 3.38
N TYR A 310 -20.23 -28.26 4.60
CA TYR A 310 -19.63 -27.02 5.07
C TYR A 310 -18.40 -27.32 5.93
N THR A 311 -17.27 -26.71 5.57
CA THR A 311 -16.04 -26.75 6.37
C THR A 311 -15.73 -25.35 6.88
N GLY A 312 -15.98 -25.10 8.17
CA GLY A 312 -15.73 -23.79 8.79
C GLY A 312 -14.24 -23.53 9.02
N LEU A 313 -13.53 -24.50 9.61
CA LEU A 313 -12.08 -24.45 9.81
C LEU A 313 -11.47 -25.78 9.33
N MET A 314 -10.55 -25.70 8.37
CA MET A 314 -9.78 -26.86 7.90
C MET A 314 -8.33 -26.71 8.33
N LEU A 315 -7.86 -27.58 9.23
CA LEU A 315 -6.46 -27.70 9.61
C LEU A 315 -5.84 -28.89 8.87
N ASN A 316 -5.54 -28.72 7.58
CA ASN A 316 -4.97 -29.78 6.75
C ASN A 316 -3.43 -29.73 6.77
N ASN A 317 -2.84 -30.15 7.90
CA ASN A 317 -1.39 -30.16 8.07
C ASN A 317 -0.82 -31.51 7.62
N THR A 318 0.13 -31.50 6.69
CA THR A 318 0.97 -32.68 6.37
C THR A 318 2.27 -32.56 7.13
N PHE A 319 2.48 -33.41 8.14
CA PHE A 319 3.75 -33.48 8.86
C PHE A 319 4.59 -34.62 8.29
N THR A 320 5.69 -34.28 7.64
CA THR A 320 6.68 -35.27 7.19
C THR A 320 7.88 -35.22 8.14
N GLU A 321 7.91 -36.08 9.15
CA GLU A 321 9.10 -36.25 9.98
C GLU A 321 10.05 -37.23 9.28
N SER A 322 11.10 -36.71 8.64
CA SER A 322 12.19 -37.53 8.10
C SER A 322 13.38 -37.52 9.07
N GLY A 323 13.38 -38.44 10.04
CA GLY A 323 14.52 -38.62 10.94
C GLY A 323 14.11 -39.34 12.23
N GLY A 324 14.80 -40.43 12.57
CA GLY A 324 14.43 -41.36 13.65
C GLY A 324 14.61 -40.88 15.09
N ASN A 325 14.36 -39.60 15.39
CA ASN A 325 14.30 -39.10 16.77
C ASN A 325 12.87 -38.67 17.08
N ALA A 326 12.43 -38.97 18.32
CA ALA A 326 11.10 -38.75 18.87
C ALA A 326 10.60 -37.29 18.76
N GLY A 327 10.19 -36.87 17.58
CA GLY A 327 9.49 -35.62 17.35
C GLY A 327 8.07 -35.69 17.91
N VAL A 328 7.62 -34.60 18.54
CA VAL A 328 6.24 -34.47 18.99
C VAL A 328 5.50 -33.62 17.95
N THR A 329 4.84 -34.26 16.99
CA THR A 329 3.95 -33.57 16.06
C THR A 329 2.64 -33.20 16.75
N ARG A 330 2.20 -31.93 16.63
CA ARG A 330 0.92 -31.46 17.17
C ARG A 330 0.14 -30.74 16.08
N GLY A 331 -1.08 -31.23 15.77
CA GLY A 331 -1.99 -30.58 14.82
C GLY A 331 -2.68 -29.36 15.41
N LEU A 332 -3.30 -29.53 16.59
CA LEU A 332 -3.84 -28.46 17.43
C LEU A 332 -3.13 -28.54 18.78
N TYR A 333 -2.31 -27.53 19.10
CA TYR A 333 -1.65 -27.43 20.40
C TYR A 333 -2.25 -26.26 21.17
N VAL A 334 -2.93 -26.57 22.27
CA VAL A 334 -3.45 -25.57 23.19
C VAL A 334 -2.57 -25.62 24.44
N ASN A 335 -1.73 -24.60 24.61
CA ASN A 335 -0.83 -24.46 25.76
C ASN A 335 -1.38 -23.41 26.70
N ASP A 336 -2.23 -23.83 27.62
CA ASP A 336 -2.66 -22.93 28.68
C ASP A 336 -1.71 -23.03 29.87
N VAL A 337 -1.37 -21.87 30.43
CA VAL A 337 -0.71 -21.76 31.73
C VAL A 337 -1.77 -21.19 32.66
N PRO A 338 -2.65 -22.02 33.23
CA PRO A 338 -3.75 -21.53 34.04
C PRO A 338 -3.15 -20.74 35.20
N ASN A 339 -3.49 -19.45 35.28
CA ASN A 339 -3.28 -18.72 36.51
C ASN A 339 -4.20 -19.34 37.58
N SER A 340 -3.81 -19.31 38.84
CA SER A 340 -4.46 -20.02 39.94
C SER A 340 -5.90 -19.57 40.27
N SER A 341 -6.55 -18.81 39.39
CA SER A 341 -7.87 -18.18 39.61
C SER A 341 -8.94 -18.49 38.55
N ILE A 342 -8.68 -19.38 37.58
CA ILE A 342 -9.68 -19.73 36.55
C ILE A 342 -10.55 -20.89 37.04
N ASN A 343 -11.86 -20.64 37.17
CA ASN A 343 -12.85 -21.64 37.63
C ASN A 343 -13.35 -22.58 36.51
N ASP A 344 -13.26 -22.17 35.24
CA ASP A 344 -13.66 -22.99 34.08
C ASP A 344 -12.71 -22.71 32.90
N TYR A 345 -12.07 -23.76 32.39
CA TYR A 345 -11.22 -23.71 31.20
C TYR A 345 -11.62 -24.83 30.24
N ARG A 346 -11.83 -24.47 28.98
CA ARG A 346 -12.21 -25.39 27.91
C ARG A 346 -11.28 -25.21 26.72
N ALA A 347 -10.32 -26.12 26.57
CA ALA A 347 -9.41 -26.12 25.41
C ALA A 347 -10.17 -26.29 24.08
N VAL A 348 -11.24 -27.10 24.11
CA VAL A 348 -12.15 -27.32 22.99
C VAL A 348 -13.56 -27.44 23.57
N ASP A 349 -14.45 -26.49 23.24
CA ASP A 349 -15.88 -26.58 23.54
C ASP A 349 -16.66 -26.83 22.25
N ILE A 350 -17.60 -27.78 22.30
CA ILE A 350 -18.47 -28.15 21.17
C ILE A 350 -19.90 -27.89 21.61
N ALA A 351 -20.45 -26.74 21.20
CA ALA A 351 -21.80 -26.34 21.59
C ALA A 351 -22.87 -27.34 21.09
N THR A 352 -23.81 -27.68 21.98
CA THR A 352 -24.84 -28.68 21.72
C THR A 352 -25.97 -28.11 20.87
N GLN A 353 -26.04 -28.52 19.60
CA GLN A 353 -27.32 -28.52 18.90
C GLN A 353 -27.74 -29.89 18.36
N TYR A 354 -26.84 -30.77 17.88
CA TYR A 354 -27.26 -32.05 17.28
C TYR A 354 -26.24 -33.21 17.39
N GLY A 355 -25.73 -33.51 18.59
CA GLY A 355 -24.94 -34.75 18.80
C GLY A 355 -23.55 -34.77 18.15
N LYS A 356 -22.90 -33.62 17.99
CA LYS A 356 -21.55 -33.52 17.43
C LYS A 356 -20.53 -33.79 18.54
N GLY A 357 -19.78 -34.88 18.43
CA GLY A 357 -18.62 -35.19 19.26
C GLY A 357 -17.33 -35.16 18.45
N LEU A 358 -16.20 -35.45 19.09
CA LEU A 358 -14.96 -35.78 18.40
C LEU A 358 -15.18 -37.11 17.65
N TYR A 359 -15.51 -37.03 16.36
CA TYR A 359 -15.75 -38.19 15.50
C TYR A 359 -14.53 -38.45 14.62
N GLN A 360 -13.88 -39.59 14.80
CA GLN A 360 -12.88 -40.09 13.86
C GLN A 360 -13.57 -41.09 12.92
N SER A 361 -13.66 -40.75 11.63
CA SER A 361 -14.23 -41.64 10.62
C SER A 361 -13.15 -42.52 10.00
N ASN A 362 -13.54 -43.74 9.64
CA ASN A 362 -12.84 -44.72 8.78
C ASN A 362 -11.75 -45.59 9.41
N THR A 363 -11.56 -46.71 8.70
CA THR A 363 -10.77 -47.94 8.92
C THR A 363 -9.25 -47.74 9.01
N SER A 364 -8.78 -46.64 9.59
CA SER A 364 -7.36 -46.55 9.97
C SER A 364 -7.09 -47.59 11.05
N ILE A 365 -6.17 -48.51 10.76
CA ILE A 365 -5.60 -49.47 11.71
C ILE A 365 -4.95 -48.77 12.94
N GLN A 366 -4.81 -47.45 12.92
CA GLN A 366 -4.52 -46.60 14.07
C GLN A 366 -5.68 -45.63 14.31
N ASN A 367 -6.55 -46.00 15.24
CA ASN A 367 -7.48 -45.10 15.89
C ASN A 367 -6.67 -44.27 16.91
N ASN A 368 -6.72 -42.94 16.87
CA ASN A 368 -5.94 -42.12 17.82
C ASN A 368 -6.58 -42.07 19.22
N LEU A 369 -7.76 -42.68 19.38
CA LEU A 369 -8.32 -43.12 20.67
C LEU A 369 -8.06 -44.62 20.94
N ALA A 370 -7.43 -45.37 20.02
CA ALA A 370 -6.96 -46.73 20.32
C ALA A 370 -5.69 -46.62 21.16
N GLY A 371 -5.91 -46.74 22.46
CA GLY A 371 -4.92 -46.59 23.52
C GLY A 371 -5.64 -46.32 24.84
N LYS A 372 -4.89 -46.08 25.91
CA LYS A 372 -5.47 -45.64 27.18
C LYS A 372 -6.00 -44.22 27.02
N THR A 373 -7.26 -44.08 26.62
CA THR A 373 -7.97 -42.80 26.67
C THR A 373 -8.43 -42.58 28.11
N ASN A 374 -7.74 -41.71 28.84
CA ASN A 374 -8.17 -41.34 30.18
C ASN A 374 -9.39 -40.42 30.08
N ILE A 375 -10.50 -40.82 30.70
CA ILE A 375 -11.72 -39.99 30.81
C ILE A 375 -11.88 -39.65 32.29
N GLY A 376 -11.39 -38.47 32.69
CA GLY A 376 -11.41 -38.02 34.08
C GLY A 376 -10.15 -37.23 34.47
N SER A 377 -10.18 -36.64 35.66
CA SER A 377 -9.08 -35.89 36.28
C SER A 377 -8.28 -36.78 37.23
N THR A 378 -7.00 -36.48 37.45
CA THR A 378 -6.13 -37.11 38.47
C THR A 378 -6.41 -36.63 39.89
N GLY A 379 -7.16 -35.53 40.06
CA GLY A 379 -7.79 -35.13 41.32
C GLY A 379 -9.28 -35.48 41.31
N ASP A 380 -9.87 -35.68 42.49
CA ASP A 380 -11.26 -36.13 42.72
C ASP A 380 -12.22 -35.71 41.58
N PRO A 381 -12.71 -36.66 40.76
CA PRO A 381 -13.54 -36.32 39.62
C PRO A 381 -14.91 -35.83 40.11
N ILE A 382 -15.08 -34.51 40.17
CA ILE A 382 -16.37 -33.84 40.40
C ILE A 382 -17.34 -34.01 39.21
N VAL A 383 -16.88 -34.56 38.09
CA VAL A 383 -17.68 -34.77 36.86
C VAL A 383 -17.83 -36.25 36.56
N LYS A 384 -19.08 -36.73 36.51
CA LYS A 384 -19.43 -38.12 36.22
C LYS A 384 -19.32 -38.41 34.72
N LEU A 385 -18.79 -39.58 34.35
CA LEU A 385 -18.95 -40.13 33.00
C LEU A 385 -20.43 -40.46 32.79
N LYS A 386 -21.13 -39.66 31.97
CA LYS A 386 -22.51 -39.96 31.56
C LYS A 386 -22.50 -40.80 30.29
N VAL A 387 -22.72 -42.10 30.43
CA VAL A 387 -23.00 -43.00 29.30
C VAL A 387 -24.51 -43.03 29.08
N THR A 388 -24.98 -42.50 27.95
CA THR A 388 -26.41 -42.51 27.61
C THR A 388 -26.88 -43.83 27.02
N GLY A 389 -25.96 -44.65 26.51
CA GLY A 389 -26.19 -46.01 26.04
C GLY A 389 -25.68 -47.09 27.01
N ARG A 390 -25.53 -48.33 26.51
CA ARG A 390 -24.90 -49.42 27.28
C ARG A 390 -23.39 -49.24 27.34
N PHE A 391 -22.78 -49.53 28.50
CA PHE A 391 -21.36 -49.78 28.58
C PHE A 391 -21.09 -51.20 28.06
N ALA A 392 -20.39 -51.32 26.93
CA ALA A 392 -20.04 -52.61 26.33
C ALA A 392 -18.61 -52.98 26.70
N SER A 393 -18.42 -54.11 27.37
CA SER A 393 -17.12 -54.73 27.56
C SER A 393 -16.84 -55.76 26.46
N ALA A 394 -15.56 -56.01 26.18
CA ALA A 394 -15.17 -57.06 25.25
C ALA A 394 -15.30 -58.44 25.92
N LYS A 395 -15.68 -59.45 25.12
CA LYS A 395 -15.57 -60.86 25.48
C LYS A 395 -14.13 -61.30 25.18
N GLY A 396 -13.44 -61.84 26.17
CA GLY A 396 -12.14 -62.46 25.98
C GLY A 396 -12.24 -63.86 25.36
N ALA A 397 -11.08 -64.44 25.06
CA ALA A 397 -10.95 -65.80 24.56
C ALA A 397 -11.59 -66.84 25.51
N ASN A 398 -11.93 -68.00 24.97
CA ASN A 398 -12.31 -69.14 25.80
C ASN A 398 -11.05 -69.64 26.53
N VAL A 399 -11.13 -69.84 27.84
CA VAL A 399 -10.01 -70.25 28.69
C VAL A 399 -10.31 -71.61 29.29
N ALA A 400 -9.36 -72.55 29.23
CA ALA A 400 -9.51 -73.83 29.93
C ALA A 400 -9.19 -73.66 31.42
N SER A 401 -10.01 -74.27 32.27
CA SER A 401 -9.80 -74.36 33.72
C SER A 401 -8.44 -75.00 33.98
N ALA A 402 -7.67 -74.41 34.87
CA ALA A 402 -6.36 -74.89 35.28
C ALA A 402 -6.14 -74.59 36.76
N ASN A 403 -5.21 -75.32 37.39
CA ASN A 403 -4.83 -75.11 38.79
C ASN A 403 -4.49 -73.63 39.07
N ASN A 404 -3.71 -73.01 38.18
CA ASN A 404 -3.50 -71.57 38.10
C ASN A 404 -3.99 -71.09 36.73
N MET A 405 -5.12 -70.40 36.70
CA MET A 405 -5.76 -69.96 35.46
C MET A 405 -5.27 -68.56 35.07
N ALA A 406 -4.82 -68.39 33.82
CA ALA A 406 -4.48 -67.08 33.28
C ALA A 406 -5.59 -66.61 32.33
N LEU A 407 -6.02 -65.36 32.49
CA LEU A 407 -7.00 -64.71 31.62
C LEU A 407 -6.28 -63.78 30.64
N GLY A 408 -6.76 -63.71 29.40
CA GLY A 408 -6.25 -62.80 28.38
C GLY A 408 -6.56 -61.33 28.68
N GLN A 409 -5.88 -60.41 28.00
CA GLN A 409 -6.15 -58.96 28.10
C GLN A 409 -7.23 -58.48 27.10
N ASP A 410 -7.89 -59.42 26.44
CA ASP A 410 -8.81 -59.21 25.32
C ASP A 410 -10.28 -59.04 25.77
N GLY A 411 -10.56 -59.07 27.07
CA GLY A 411 -11.90 -58.75 27.58
C GLY A 411 -12.05 -58.82 29.09
N ASN A 412 -13.28 -58.61 29.55
CA ASN A 412 -13.68 -58.75 30.95
C ASN A 412 -14.66 -59.91 31.17
N SER A 413 -15.12 -60.56 30.10
CA SER A 413 -15.99 -61.73 30.16
C SER A 413 -15.31 -62.91 29.48
N PHE A 414 -15.17 -64.03 30.20
CA PHE A 414 -14.46 -65.22 29.74
C PHE A 414 -15.35 -66.45 29.83
N SER A 415 -15.30 -67.28 28.79
CA SER A 415 -15.91 -68.60 28.84
C SER A 415 -14.89 -69.61 29.36
N ILE A 416 -15.21 -70.24 30.49
CA ILE A 416 -14.35 -71.22 31.14
C ILE A 416 -14.73 -72.62 30.67
N THR A 417 -13.77 -73.35 30.13
CA THR A 417 -13.89 -74.72 29.60
C THR A 417 -13.10 -75.69 30.47
N GLY A 418 -13.22 -77.01 30.27
CA GLY A 418 -12.45 -78.01 31.03
C GLY A 418 -12.98 -78.32 32.43
N SER A 419 -12.31 -79.23 33.14
CA SER A 419 -12.80 -79.80 34.41
C SER A 419 -11.81 -79.74 35.58
N THR A 420 -10.71 -79.02 35.42
CA THR A 420 -9.65 -78.91 36.43
C THR A 420 -10.09 -77.95 37.53
N THR A 421 -9.76 -78.26 38.79
CA THR A 421 -9.95 -77.32 39.90
C THR A 421 -9.15 -76.04 39.67
N ILE A 422 -9.79 -74.88 39.84
CA ILE A 422 -9.18 -73.56 39.77
C ILE A 422 -8.86 -73.12 41.20
N ASN A 423 -7.58 -73.07 41.55
CA ASN A 423 -7.11 -72.66 42.87
C ASN A 423 -6.74 -71.17 42.93
N THR A 424 -6.21 -70.63 41.83
CA THR A 424 -5.83 -69.23 41.69
C THR A 424 -6.08 -68.70 40.28
N ILE A 425 -6.23 -67.38 40.15
CA ILE A 425 -6.25 -66.67 38.86
C ILE A 425 -5.06 -65.71 38.82
N ASP A 426 -4.29 -65.73 37.73
CA ASP A 426 -3.15 -64.83 37.53
C ASP A 426 -3.62 -63.35 37.51
N ALA A 427 -2.97 -62.52 38.31
CA ALA A 427 -3.27 -61.10 38.47
C ALA A 427 -2.22 -60.16 37.83
N THR A 428 -1.21 -60.69 37.13
CA THR A 428 -0.03 -59.93 36.64
C THR A 428 -0.36 -58.70 35.78
N ASN A 429 -1.52 -58.68 35.11
CA ASN A 429 -1.94 -57.54 34.27
C ASN A 429 -3.28 -56.92 34.72
N TRP A 430 -3.71 -57.21 35.95
CA TRP A 430 -4.95 -56.69 36.52
C TRP A 430 -4.64 -55.65 37.59
N ILE A 431 -5.38 -54.54 37.59
CA ILE A 431 -5.28 -53.51 38.63
C ILE A 431 -6.36 -53.71 39.69
N ALA A 432 -6.12 -53.25 40.91
CA ALA A 432 -7.15 -53.23 41.95
C ALA A 432 -8.42 -52.52 41.44
N GLY A 433 -9.59 -53.09 41.72
CA GLY A 433 -10.88 -52.67 41.19
C GLY A 433 -11.31 -53.35 39.88
N SER A 434 -10.45 -54.15 39.25
CA SER A 434 -10.81 -54.88 38.03
C SER A 434 -11.93 -55.89 38.28
N VAL A 435 -12.97 -55.88 37.44
CA VAL A 435 -14.09 -56.82 37.51
C VAL A 435 -14.05 -57.77 36.32
N ILE A 436 -14.20 -59.06 36.59
CA ILE A 436 -14.28 -60.13 35.59
C ILE A 436 -15.57 -60.95 35.75
N TYR A 437 -16.05 -61.46 34.61
CA TYR A 437 -17.22 -62.32 34.52
C TYR A 437 -16.81 -63.67 33.93
N LEU A 438 -16.90 -64.72 34.73
CA LEU A 438 -16.60 -66.09 34.32
C LEU A 438 -17.90 -66.82 34.00
N ILE A 439 -17.97 -67.44 32.82
CA ILE A 439 -19.12 -68.22 32.37
C ILE A 439 -18.64 -69.65 32.13
N PHE A 440 -19.04 -70.59 32.97
CA PHE A 440 -18.57 -71.97 32.92
C PHE A 440 -19.35 -72.77 31.86
N SER A 441 -18.62 -73.52 31.04
CA SER A 441 -19.16 -74.39 29.99
C SER A 441 -19.02 -75.88 30.32
N ALA A 442 -18.29 -76.21 31.39
CA ALA A 442 -18.05 -77.56 31.87
C ALA A 442 -17.98 -77.58 33.41
N SER A 443 -18.02 -78.77 34.00
CA SER A 443 -17.98 -78.95 35.45
C SER A 443 -16.56 -78.84 35.99
N CYS A 444 -16.30 -77.90 36.90
CA CYS A 444 -15.02 -77.75 37.59
C CYS A 444 -15.25 -77.22 39.01
N THR A 445 -14.24 -77.33 39.88
CA THR A 445 -14.28 -76.72 41.21
C THR A 445 -13.52 -75.40 41.21
N VAL A 446 -14.11 -74.31 41.67
CA VAL A 446 -13.39 -73.08 42.03
C VAL A 446 -13.10 -73.17 43.52
N ALA A 447 -11.82 -73.28 43.90
CA ALA A 447 -11.44 -73.52 45.27
C ALA A 447 -11.33 -72.21 46.06
N HIS A 448 -11.85 -72.21 47.28
CA HIS A 448 -11.73 -71.10 48.19
C HIS A 448 -10.35 -71.06 48.84
N ASN A 449 -9.71 -69.88 48.84
CA ASN A 449 -8.49 -69.54 49.58
C ASN A 449 -7.39 -70.63 49.50
N THR A 450 -7.26 -71.26 48.34
CA THR A 450 -6.27 -72.31 48.13
C THR A 450 -4.99 -71.69 47.57
N ALA A 451 -3.84 -72.16 48.05
CA ALA A 451 -2.55 -71.64 47.60
C ALA A 451 -2.27 -72.00 46.13
N GLY A 452 -1.56 -71.12 45.43
CA GLY A 452 -1.15 -71.28 44.04
C GLY A 452 -0.18 -70.18 43.63
N THR A 453 0.14 -70.09 42.35
CA THR A 453 1.07 -69.09 41.80
C THR A 453 0.40 -67.77 41.40
N GLY A 454 -0.94 -67.72 41.39
CA GLY A 454 -1.73 -66.51 41.11
C GLY A 454 -2.39 -65.93 42.36
N ALA A 455 -3.30 -64.98 42.16
CA ALA A 455 -4.13 -64.43 43.24
C ALA A 455 -5.18 -65.45 43.70
N ARG A 456 -5.36 -65.55 45.01
CA ARG A 456 -6.31 -66.47 45.65
C ARG A 456 -7.76 -66.02 45.42
N LEU A 457 -8.69 -66.98 45.47
CA LEU A 457 -10.12 -66.76 45.28
C LEU A 457 -10.86 -66.78 46.62
N PHE A 458 -11.48 -65.66 46.97
CA PHE A 458 -12.30 -65.53 48.18
C PHE A 458 -13.76 -65.62 47.78
N LEU A 459 -14.34 -66.78 48.03
CA LEU A 459 -15.69 -67.14 47.63
C LEU A 459 -16.63 -66.93 48.81
N ALA A 460 -17.85 -66.48 48.54
CA ALA A 460 -18.89 -66.33 49.54
C ALA A 460 -19.11 -67.63 50.35
N GLY A 461 -19.28 -67.47 51.67
CA GLY A 461 -19.48 -68.57 52.61
C GLY A 461 -18.21 -69.36 52.96
N SER A 462 -17.03 -68.94 52.48
CA SER A 462 -15.75 -69.63 52.72
C SER A 462 -15.74 -71.10 52.27
N VAL A 463 -16.48 -71.40 51.20
CA VAL A 463 -16.63 -72.75 50.63
C VAL A 463 -16.25 -72.78 49.16
N ASN A 464 -15.78 -73.94 48.70
CA ASN A 464 -15.52 -74.19 47.28
C ASN A 464 -16.83 -74.09 46.48
N MET A 465 -16.74 -73.54 45.26
CA MET A 465 -17.85 -73.55 44.31
C MET A 465 -17.70 -74.73 43.36
N ALA A 466 -18.67 -75.65 43.37
CA ALA A 466 -18.83 -76.65 42.31
C ALA A 466 -19.52 -75.99 41.11
N ALA A 467 -18.74 -75.52 40.13
CA ALA A 467 -19.27 -74.96 38.90
C ALA A 467 -19.71 -76.09 37.97
N VAL A 468 -20.83 -75.89 37.29
CA VAL A 468 -21.32 -76.73 36.19
C VAL A 468 -21.56 -75.85 34.95
N ALA A 469 -21.92 -76.45 33.82
CA ALA A 469 -22.25 -75.67 32.63
C ALA A 469 -23.37 -74.64 32.93
N ASN A 470 -23.19 -73.42 32.44
CA ASN A 470 -24.03 -72.24 32.70
C ASN A 470 -23.95 -71.64 34.11
N SER A 471 -23.04 -72.12 34.97
CA SER A 471 -22.65 -71.35 36.16
C SER A 471 -22.00 -70.04 35.75
N THR A 472 -22.22 -68.99 36.54
CA THR A 472 -21.51 -67.71 36.38
C THR A 472 -20.89 -67.27 37.68
N LEU A 473 -19.70 -66.66 37.62
CA LEU A 473 -19.01 -66.10 38.77
C LEU A 473 -18.46 -64.71 38.41
N THR A 474 -18.84 -63.71 39.19
CA THR A 474 -18.32 -62.34 39.07
C THR A 474 -17.32 -62.10 40.18
N LEU A 475 -16.12 -61.68 39.81
CA LEU A 475 -15.03 -61.43 40.75
C LEU A 475 -14.51 -59.99 40.61
N ILE A 476 -14.07 -59.40 41.72
CA ILE A 476 -13.31 -58.14 41.76
C ILE A 476 -11.92 -58.39 42.35
N TYR A 477 -10.89 -57.88 41.68
CA TYR A 477 -9.54 -57.92 42.22
C TYR A 477 -9.34 -56.76 43.21
N ASP A 478 -8.95 -57.04 44.44
CA ASP A 478 -8.72 -56.00 45.46
C ASP A 478 -7.26 -55.50 45.50
N GLY A 479 -6.39 -56.05 44.63
CA GLY A 479 -4.95 -55.79 44.63
C GLY A 479 -4.12 -56.93 45.24
N SER A 480 -4.76 -57.93 45.85
CA SER A 480 -4.10 -59.11 46.44
C SER A 480 -4.84 -60.42 46.14
N VAL A 481 -6.18 -60.40 46.21
CA VAL A 481 -7.04 -61.56 45.97
C VAL A 481 -8.23 -61.21 45.06
N TRP A 482 -8.83 -62.23 44.47
CA TRP A 482 -10.10 -62.13 43.75
C TRP A 482 -11.25 -62.36 44.72
N GLN A 483 -12.00 -61.31 45.02
CA GLN A 483 -13.19 -61.35 45.86
C GLN A 483 -14.42 -61.63 45.01
N GLU A 484 -15.27 -62.54 45.45
CA GLU A 484 -16.56 -62.74 44.82
C GLU A 484 -17.50 -61.56 45.03
N ILE A 485 -18.12 -61.11 43.93
CA ILE A 485 -19.24 -60.17 43.95
C ILE A 485 -20.57 -60.93 43.89
N SER A 486 -20.67 -61.90 42.98
CA SER A 486 -21.90 -62.67 42.77
C SER A 486 -21.62 -64.00 42.07
N ARG A 487 -22.51 -64.97 42.30
CA ARG A 487 -22.50 -66.25 41.57
C ARG A 487 -23.89 -66.70 41.18
N LYS A 488 -23.94 -67.58 40.17
CA LYS A 488 -25.10 -68.40 39.79
C LYS A 488 -24.63 -69.85 39.67
N THR A 489 -25.28 -70.75 40.38
CA THR A 489 -25.21 -72.19 40.16
C THR A 489 -26.58 -72.66 39.67
N PRO A 490 -26.67 -73.38 38.54
CA PRO A 490 -27.92 -73.95 38.05
C PRO A 490 -28.63 -74.87 39.04
#